data_AF-A0A8H8CZ17-F1
#
_entry.id   AF-A0A8H8CZ17-F1
#
_cell.length_a   1.000
_cell.length_b   1.000
_cell.length_c   1.000
_cell.angle_alpha   90.00
_cell.angle_beta   90.00
_cell.angle_gamma   90.00
#
_symmetry.space_group_name_H-M   'P 1'
#
loop_
_entity.id
_entity.type
_entity.pdbx_description
1 polymer ?
#
loop_
_entity_poly.entity_id
_entity_poly.type
_entity_poly.pdbx_seq_one_letter_code
_entity_poly.pdbx_strand_id
1 'polypeptide(L)'
;MFFRTAATRSILRAVSSSNVSTTRLALSGTIFKAQLTSSVRQPAVIHATSLAVAARKPTTTALIRYASTAAVKTSDAVPPPKAEEEEDVDMMAGVKGDMKIIRDTFSLKDVPKEALYLGLAGVIPYVATSLQTVYLSWEMNNAITTGSGHYISGQTAEMMMSLIEPVQVGYGAVILSFLGAIHWGLEWAGYGGKVGYRRYATGVVAPAVAWPTLFMPIEYALISQFFAFTFLYYNDARSAVKGWTPSWYHMYRFVLTFIVGASIVMSLVGRENLSTHYESRNELTKKWKELERLAKEKEAVKATESSEEQ
;
A
#
# COMPACT_ATOMS: atom_id res chain seq x y z
N MET A 1 30.54 1.80 59.15
CA MET A 1 30.89 0.49 58.57
C MET A 1 29.64 -0.09 57.92
N PHE A 2 29.75 -0.48 56.66
CA PHE A 2 28.66 -0.98 55.80
C PHE A 2 28.10 -2.36 56.22
N PHE A 3 26.94 -2.68 55.62
CA PHE A 3 26.31 -3.99 55.39
C PHE A 3 25.42 -4.54 56.53
N ARG A 4 24.26 -5.18 56.32
CA ARG A 4 23.70 -5.89 55.15
C ARG A 4 22.21 -6.24 55.41
N THR A 5 21.36 -6.24 54.36
CA THR A 5 20.31 -7.22 53.94
C THR A 5 19.58 -8.06 55.02
N ALA A 6 18.31 -8.48 54.94
CA ALA A 6 17.22 -8.51 53.96
C ALA A 6 16.02 -9.25 54.62
N ALA A 7 14.89 -9.30 53.89
CA ALA A 7 13.78 -10.26 53.95
C ALA A 7 12.62 -9.97 54.94
N THR A 8 11.44 -9.54 54.47
CA THR A 8 10.29 -10.29 53.87
C THR A 8 9.46 -11.09 54.87
N ARG A 9 8.17 -10.73 55.01
CA ARG A 9 6.94 -11.58 55.21
C ARG A 9 5.86 -10.76 55.97
N SER A 10 4.79 -10.29 55.32
CA SER A 10 3.55 -10.99 54.95
C SER A 10 2.50 -11.03 56.08
N ILE A 11 1.25 -10.72 55.72
CA ILE A 11 -0.02 -11.34 56.21
C ILE A 11 -0.79 -10.65 57.37
N LEU A 12 -2.03 -10.25 57.00
CA LEU A 12 -3.29 -10.13 57.75
C LEU A 12 -3.56 -8.93 58.69
N ARG A 13 -4.57 -8.13 58.31
CA ARG A 13 -5.78 -8.00 59.14
C ARG A 13 -7.01 -7.53 58.34
N ALA A 14 -8.00 -8.42 58.25
CA ALA A 14 -9.42 -8.11 58.03
C ALA A 14 -9.98 -7.37 59.27
N VAL A 15 -11.17 -6.79 59.41
CA VAL A 15 -12.56 -6.94 58.95
C VAL A 15 -13.26 -5.62 59.36
N SER A 16 -14.28 -5.12 58.64
CA SER A 16 -15.58 -4.74 59.27
C SER A 16 -16.63 -4.29 58.26
N SER A 17 -17.68 -5.12 58.18
CA SER A 17 -19.10 -4.83 57.93
C SER A 17 -19.55 -3.41 57.58
N SER A 18 -20.32 -3.29 56.49
CA SER A 18 -21.45 -2.34 56.45
C SER A 18 -22.57 -2.85 55.54
N ASN A 19 -23.78 -2.68 56.08
CA ASN A 19 -25.05 -3.28 55.71
C ASN A 19 -25.61 -2.90 54.33
N VAL A 20 -26.40 -3.85 53.82
CA VAL A 20 -27.35 -3.74 52.72
C VAL A 20 -28.44 -2.72 53.04
N SER A 21 -28.73 -1.82 52.10
CA SER A 21 -30.00 -1.09 52.03
C SER A 21 -30.54 -1.12 50.61
N THR A 22 -31.68 -1.77 50.48
CA THR A 22 -32.47 -1.98 49.27
C THR A 22 -33.27 -0.71 48.96
N THR A 23 -33.03 -0.08 47.81
CA THR A 23 -33.95 0.93 47.27
C THR A 23 -34.86 0.27 46.24
N ARG A 24 -36.10 0.00 46.65
CA ARG A 24 -37.20 -0.31 45.73
C ARG A 24 -37.64 1.00 45.07
N LEU A 25 -37.68 1.04 43.75
CA LEU A 25 -38.53 1.97 43.01
C LEU A 25 -39.55 1.15 42.22
N ALA A 26 -40.82 1.36 42.56
CA ALA A 26 -41.96 0.84 41.85
C ALA A 26 -42.33 1.82 40.74
N LEU A 27 -42.55 1.34 39.51
CA LEU A 27 -43.65 1.84 38.68
C LEU A 27 -43.99 0.88 37.52
N SER A 28 -45.23 0.41 37.58
CA SER A 28 -46.15 0.12 36.48
C SER A 28 -45.74 -0.90 35.41
N GLY A 29 -46.20 -2.14 35.60
CA GLY A 29 -46.27 -3.14 34.56
C GLY A 29 -47.38 -2.83 33.56
N THR A 30 -47.00 -2.39 32.36
CA THR A 30 -47.83 -2.60 31.17
C THR A 30 -47.63 -4.02 30.69
N ILE A 31 -48.66 -4.82 30.92
CA ILE A 31 -48.81 -6.18 30.41
C ILE A 31 -48.89 -6.09 28.89
N PHE A 32 -47.77 -6.30 28.19
CA PHE A 32 -47.79 -6.64 26.78
C PHE A 32 -47.71 -8.17 26.67
N LYS A 33 -48.88 -8.81 26.60
CA LYS A 33 -49.03 -10.18 26.11
C LYS A 33 -48.57 -10.21 24.65
N ALA A 34 -47.29 -10.40 24.41
CA ALA A 34 -46.82 -10.82 23.09
C ALA A 34 -47.17 -12.30 22.94
N GLN A 35 -48.19 -12.60 22.12
CA GLN A 35 -48.40 -13.96 21.64
C GLN A 35 -47.19 -14.36 20.78
N LEU A 36 -46.33 -15.22 21.32
CA LEU A 36 -45.37 -15.97 20.52
C LEU A 36 -46.16 -17.00 19.70
N THR A 37 -46.65 -16.57 18.54
CA THR A 37 -47.06 -17.51 17.49
C THR A 37 -45.79 -18.13 16.91
N SER A 38 -45.45 -19.31 17.41
CA SER A 38 -44.41 -20.15 16.83
C SER A 38 -44.95 -20.72 15.51
N SER A 39 -44.78 -19.99 14.41
CA SER A 39 -44.97 -20.54 13.07
C SER A 39 -43.75 -21.38 12.72
N VAL A 40 -43.82 -22.67 13.05
CA VAL A 40 -42.88 -23.69 12.57
C VAL A 40 -43.13 -23.86 11.07
N ARG A 41 -42.37 -23.13 10.24
CA ARG A 41 -42.28 -23.40 8.82
C ARG A 41 -41.32 -24.57 8.64
N GLN A 42 -41.85 -25.79 8.58
CA GLN A 42 -41.09 -26.98 8.20
C GLN A 42 -40.53 -26.77 6.78
N PRO A 43 -39.22 -26.88 6.54
CA PRO A 43 -38.73 -27.04 5.18
C PRO A 43 -39.07 -28.47 4.73
N ALA A 44 -39.81 -28.58 3.62
CA ALA A 44 -40.02 -29.86 2.95
C ALA A 44 -38.66 -30.42 2.48
N VAL A 45 -38.24 -31.51 3.11
CA VAL A 45 -37.08 -32.30 2.69
C VAL A 45 -37.48 -33.05 1.42
N ILE A 46 -37.01 -32.58 0.27
CA ILE A 46 -37.11 -33.33 -0.99
C ILE A 46 -35.87 -34.23 -1.07
N HIS A 47 -36.05 -35.53 -0.81
CA HIS A 47 -35.05 -36.54 -1.12
C HIS A 47 -34.98 -36.72 -2.65
N ALA A 48 -33.91 -36.22 -3.27
CA ALA A 48 -33.57 -36.58 -4.64
C ALA A 48 -32.68 -37.84 -4.63
N THR A 49 -33.27 -39.00 -4.87
CA THR A 49 -32.55 -40.21 -5.25
C THR A 49 -32.44 -40.25 -6.78
N SER A 50 -31.30 -39.82 -7.32
CA SER A 50 -30.89 -40.24 -8.66
C SER A 50 -29.37 -40.23 -8.73
N LEU A 51 -28.82 -41.44 -8.67
CA LEU A 51 -27.41 -41.75 -8.78
C LEU A 51 -27.11 -41.88 -10.29
N ALA A 52 -26.82 -40.75 -10.94
CA ALA A 52 -26.40 -40.72 -12.34
C ALA A 52 -24.88 -40.78 -12.43
N VAL A 53 -24.35 -42.00 -12.59
CA VAL A 53 -22.94 -42.26 -12.93
C VAL A 53 -22.70 -41.76 -14.35
N ALA A 54 -22.13 -40.56 -14.49
CA ALA A 54 -21.59 -40.09 -15.77
C ALA A 54 -20.18 -40.66 -15.96
N ALA A 55 -20.08 -41.71 -16.78
CA ALA A 55 -18.81 -42.29 -17.22
C ALA A 55 -18.01 -41.24 -18.03
N ARG A 56 -17.08 -40.54 -17.36
CA ARG A 56 -16.09 -39.69 -18.03
C ARG A 56 -15.04 -40.60 -18.68
N LYS A 57 -14.99 -40.61 -20.01
CA LYS A 57 -13.89 -41.18 -20.79
C LYS A 57 -12.62 -40.33 -20.58
N PRO A 58 -11.44 -40.91 -20.31
CA PRO A 58 -10.19 -40.17 -20.26
C PRO A 58 -9.63 -40.03 -21.68
N THR A 59 -9.52 -38.80 -22.20
CA THR A 59 -8.89 -38.55 -23.50
C THR A 59 -7.67 -37.65 -23.32
N THR A 60 -6.53 -38.33 -23.16
CA THR A 60 -5.20 -38.04 -23.69
C THR A 60 -4.67 -36.62 -23.60
N THR A 61 -3.75 -36.44 -22.65
CA THR A 61 -2.68 -35.44 -22.63
C THR A 61 -1.97 -35.39 -24.00
N ALA A 62 -2.06 -34.26 -24.70
CA ALA A 62 -1.26 -34.04 -25.90
C ALA A 62 0.20 -33.76 -25.49
N LEU A 63 1.09 -34.69 -25.82
CA LEU A 63 2.54 -34.49 -25.79
C LEU A 63 2.91 -33.46 -26.86
N ILE A 64 3.32 -32.27 -26.42
CA ILE A 64 3.95 -31.26 -27.27
C ILE A 64 5.31 -31.81 -27.70
N ARG A 65 5.42 -32.19 -28.97
CA ARG A 65 6.67 -32.62 -29.58
C ARG A 65 7.46 -31.35 -29.93
N TYR A 66 8.53 -31.08 -29.17
CA TYR A 66 9.55 -30.11 -29.58
C TYR A 66 10.19 -30.59 -30.89
N ALA A 67 9.92 -29.91 -32.00
CA ALA A 67 10.68 -30.09 -33.23
C ALA A 67 12.06 -29.45 -33.03
N SER A 68 13.06 -30.29 -32.69
CA SER A 68 14.47 -29.91 -32.71
C SER A 68 14.90 -29.70 -34.15
N THR A 69 15.43 -28.53 -34.46
CA THR A 69 16.12 -28.20 -35.71
C THR A 69 17.42 -29.00 -35.81
N ALA A 70 17.35 -30.18 -36.43
CA ALA A 70 18.52 -30.96 -36.80
C ALA A 70 18.80 -30.75 -38.30
N ALA A 71 19.92 -30.08 -38.57
CA ALA A 71 20.45 -29.82 -39.90
C ALA A 71 20.61 -31.13 -40.69
N VAL A 72 19.87 -31.26 -41.80
CA VAL A 72 20.12 -32.26 -42.84
C VAL A 72 20.72 -31.54 -44.04
N LYS A 73 21.99 -31.82 -44.26
CA LYS A 73 22.77 -31.42 -45.42
C LYS A 73 22.49 -32.43 -46.53
N THR A 74 21.77 -32.02 -47.57
CA THR A 74 21.73 -32.75 -48.84
C THR A 74 21.84 -31.75 -49.97
N SER A 75 22.89 -31.95 -50.75
CA SER A 75 23.16 -31.35 -52.05
C SER A 75 21.99 -31.60 -53.00
N ASP A 76 21.55 -30.56 -53.72
CA ASP A 76 21.61 -30.51 -55.18
C ASP A 76 20.90 -29.26 -55.74
N ALA A 77 21.57 -28.66 -56.74
CA ALA A 77 21.04 -27.79 -57.80
C ALA A 77 20.32 -26.47 -57.46
N VAL A 78 21.04 -25.37 -57.70
CA VAL A 78 20.57 -23.97 -57.77
C VAL A 78 19.76 -23.71 -59.06
N PRO A 79 18.65 -22.97 -58.98
CA PRO A 79 18.43 -21.82 -59.87
C PRO A 79 18.18 -20.49 -59.09
N PRO A 80 18.34 -19.31 -59.72
CA PRO A 80 18.59 -18.02 -59.06
C PRO A 80 17.33 -17.38 -58.42
N PRO A 81 17.50 -16.35 -57.55
CA PRO A 81 16.60 -16.07 -56.45
C PRO A 81 15.34 -15.35 -56.93
N LYS A 82 14.17 -15.83 -56.52
CA LYS A 82 13.01 -14.96 -56.35
C LYS A 82 13.12 -14.39 -54.95
N ALA A 83 13.03 -13.07 -54.86
CA ALA A 83 12.95 -12.34 -53.61
C ALA A 83 11.82 -12.93 -52.76
N GLU A 84 12.18 -13.78 -51.81
CA GLU A 84 11.34 -14.08 -50.67
C GLU A 84 11.41 -12.82 -49.81
N GLU A 85 10.26 -12.14 -49.73
CA GLU A 85 10.03 -11.08 -48.77
C GLU A 85 10.50 -11.61 -47.42
N GLU A 86 11.51 -10.96 -46.84
CA GLU A 86 11.86 -11.17 -45.45
C GLU A 86 10.56 -10.95 -44.68
N GLU A 87 9.96 -12.01 -44.14
CA GLU A 87 8.89 -11.87 -43.15
C GLU A 87 9.51 -11.06 -42.03
N ASP A 88 9.20 -9.77 -42.03
CA ASP A 88 9.43 -8.87 -40.91
C ASP A 88 8.93 -9.62 -39.69
N VAL A 89 9.87 -10.14 -38.89
CA VAL A 89 9.58 -10.79 -37.62
C VAL A 89 8.70 -9.80 -36.90
N ASP A 90 7.41 -10.14 -36.76
CA ASP A 90 6.38 -9.24 -36.27
C ASP A 90 6.58 -9.10 -34.75
N MET A 91 7.62 -8.34 -34.39
CA MET A 91 7.93 -7.92 -33.03
C MET A 91 6.71 -7.22 -32.43
N MET A 92 5.85 -6.63 -33.27
CA MET A 92 4.57 -6.06 -32.88
C MET A 92 3.52 -7.12 -32.51
N ALA A 93 3.47 -8.26 -33.20
CA ALA A 93 2.63 -9.40 -32.81
C ALA A 93 3.09 -10.00 -31.47
N GLY A 94 4.40 -10.08 -31.22
CA GLY A 94 4.95 -10.43 -29.91
C GLY A 94 4.49 -9.46 -28.82
N VAL A 95 4.69 -8.16 -29.02
CA VAL A 95 4.25 -7.11 -28.07
C VAL A 95 2.74 -7.07 -27.88
N LYS A 96 1.94 -7.29 -28.95
CA LYS A 96 0.47 -7.38 -28.86
C LYS A 96 0.03 -8.66 -28.14
N GLY A 97 0.74 -9.77 -28.35
CA GLY A 97 0.54 -11.04 -27.66
C GLY A 97 0.81 -10.88 -26.16
N ASP A 98 1.95 -10.27 -25.81
CA ASP A 98 2.32 -9.95 -24.43
C ASP A 98 1.33 -8.97 -23.80
N MET A 99 0.92 -7.93 -24.51
CA MET A 99 -0.12 -7.01 -24.05
C MET A 99 -1.46 -7.71 -23.81
N LYS A 100 -1.82 -8.68 -24.66
CA LYS A 100 -3.02 -9.50 -24.48
C LYS A 100 -2.89 -10.42 -23.27
N ILE A 101 -1.74 -11.07 -23.08
CA ILE A 101 -1.46 -11.92 -21.90
C ILE A 101 -1.50 -11.10 -20.62
N ILE A 102 -0.88 -9.91 -20.62
CA ILE A 102 -0.93 -8.96 -19.51
C ILE A 102 -2.37 -8.55 -19.25
N ARG A 103 -3.14 -8.20 -20.28
CA ARG A 103 -4.55 -7.80 -20.14
C ARG A 103 -5.43 -8.94 -19.61
N ASP A 104 -5.22 -10.15 -20.09
CA ASP A 104 -5.98 -11.33 -19.69
C ASP A 104 -5.61 -11.76 -18.25
N THR A 105 -4.34 -11.61 -17.88
CA THR A 105 -3.85 -11.82 -16.50
C THR A 105 -4.39 -10.74 -15.56
N PHE A 106 -4.40 -9.47 -15.98
CA PHE A 106 -4.95 -8.33 -15.23
C PHE A 106 -6.40 -8.03 -15.62
N SER A 107 -7.17 -9.06 -15.99
CA SER A 107 -8.56 -8.87 -16.42
C SER A 107 -9.45 -8.54 -15.22
N LEU A 108 -9.78 -7.26 -15.07
CA LEU A 108 -10.75 -6.75 -14.09
C LEU A 108 -12.21 -6.98 -14.52
N LYS A 109 -12.45 -7.75 -15.59
CA LYS A 109 -13.81 -7.97 -16.14
C LYS A 109 -14.75 -8.66 -15.16
N ASP A 110 -14.21 -9.49 -14.28
CA ASP A 110 -14.97 -10.25 -13.29
C ASP A 110 -15.27 -9.44 -12.01
N VAL A 111 -14.71 -8.23 -11.90
CA VAL A 111 -14.93 -7.36 -10.74
C VAL A 111 -16.27 -6.62 -10.92
N PRO A 112 -17.14 -6.59 -9.90
CA PRO A 112 -18.34 -5.74 -9.92
C PRO A 112 -17.98 -4.28 -10.20
N LYS A 113 -18.63 -3.67 -11.19
CA LYS A 113 -18.29 -2.33 -11.68
C LYS A 113 -18.39 -1.29 -10.58
N GLU A 114 -19.36 -1.45 -9.68
CA GLU A 114 -19.61 -0.57 -8.55
C GLU A 114 -18.40 -0.55 -7.60
N ALA A 115 -17.86 -1.73 -7.27
CA ALA A 115 -16.67 -1.84 -6.43
C ALA A 115 -15.43 -1.29 -7.14
N LEU A 116 -15.31 -1.51 -8.45
CA LEU A 116 -14.20 -0.98 -9.24
C LEU A 116 -14.19 0.56 -9.26
N TYR A 117 -15.32 1.18 -9.56
CA TYR A 117 -15.41 2.65 -9.63
C TYR A 117 -15.18 3.29 -8.27
N LEU A 118 -15.76 2.74 -7.20
CA LEU A 118 -15.54 3.26 -5.85
C LEU A 118 -14.09 3.05 -5.39
N GLY A 119 -13.49 1.90 -5.73
CA GLY A 119 -12.08 1.63 -5.47
C GLY A 119 -11.15 2.60 -6.19
N LEU A 120 -11.41 2.83 -7.49
CA LEU A 120 -10.65 3.79 -8.29
C LEU A 120 -10.85 5.24 -7.80
N ALA A 121 -12.06 5.60 -7.39
CA ALA A 121 -12.32 6.90 -6.79
C ALA A 121 -11.52 7.09 -5.48
N GLY A 122 -11.40 6.03 -4.67
CA GLY A 122 -10.62 6.02 -3.44
C GLY A 122 -9.11 6.17 -3.63
N VAL A 123 -8.56 5.99 -4.83
CA VAL A 123 -7.12 6.24 -5.08
C VAL A 123 -6.84 7.63 -5.66
N ILE A 124 -7.88 8.39 -6.03
CA ILE A 124 -7.73 9.75 -6.58
C ILE A 124 -6.95 10.67 -5.63
N PRO A 125 -7.25 10.73 -4.31
CA PRO A 125 -6.49 11.61 -3.43
C PRO A 125 -5.01 11.25 -3.32
N TYR A 126 -4.66 9.96 -3.45
CA TYR A 126 -3.27 9.50 -3.47
C TYR A 126 -2.53 9.98 -4.72
N VAL A 127 -3.15 9.82 -5.88
CA VAL A 127 -2.57 10.29 -7.14
C VAL A 127 -2.42 11.81 -7.10
N ALA A 128 -3.45 12.53 -6.67
CA ALA A 128 -3.44 13.99 -6.56
C ALA A 128 -2.34 14.49 -5.62
N THR A 129 -2.23 13.94 -4.41
CA THR A 129 -1.21 14.33 -3.42
C THR A 129 0.21 14.01 -3.90
N SER A 130 0.42 12.87 -4.57
CA SER A 130 1.72 12.49 -5.14
C SER A 130 2.17 13.40 -6.29
N LEU A 131 1.26 13.73 -7.22
CA LEU A 131 1.54 14.66 -8.31
C LEU A 131 1.80 16.07 -7.78
N GLN A 132 1.01 16.51 -6.80
CA GLN A 132 1.22 17.79 -6.14
C GLN A 132 2.58 17.84 -5.46
N THR A 133 3.01 16.77 -4.79
CA THR A 133 4.33 16.67 -4.14
C THR A 133 5.46 16.82 -5.15
N VAL A 134 5.38 16.15 -6.30
CA VAL A 134 6.38 16.27 -7.37
C VAL A 134 6.38 17.68 -7.97
N TYR A 135 5.20 18.25 -8.21
CA TYR A 135 5.06 19.61 -8.74
C TYR A 135 5.65 20.65 -7.78
N LEU A 136 5.35 20.55 -6.48
CA LEU A 136 5.90 21.45 -5.46
C LEU A 136 7.41 21.29 -5.33
N SER A 137 7.93 20.05 -5.34
CA SER A 137 9.38 19.80 -5.34
C SER A 137 10.09 20.44 -6.54
N TRP A 138 9.50 20.32 -7.74
CA TRP A 138 10.02 20.96 -8.94
C TRP A 138 9.99 22.50 -8.85
N GLU A 139 8.89 23.08 -8.36
CA GLU A 139 8.75 24.53 -8.20
C GLU A 139 9.74 25.08 -7.16
N MET A 140 9.94 24.36 -6.05
CA MET A 140 10.95 24.70 -5.04
C MET A 140 12.36 24.61 -5.62
N ASN A 141 12.64 23.59 -6.43
CA ASN A 141 13.92 23.44 -7.13
C ASN A 141 14.18 24.62 -8.08
N ASN A 142 13.17 25.03 -8.86
CA ASN A 142 13.25 26.19 -9.75
C ASN A 142 13.44 27.50 -8.99
N ALA A 143 12.70 27.71 -7.90
CA ALA A 143 12.83 28.90 -7.06
C ALA A 143 14.24 29.02 -6.48
N ILE A 144 14.86 27.88 -6.17
CA ILE A 144 16.22 27.79 -5.66
C ILE A 144 17.28 28.08 -6.74
N THR A 145 17.11 27.55 -7.95
CA THR A 145 18.10 27.68 -9.05
C THR A 145 18.02 29.03 -9.75
N THR A 146 16.81 29.56 -9.94
CA THR A 146 16.55 30.78 -10.72
C THR A 146 16.40 32.02 -9.82
N GLY A 147 16.20 31.84 -8.51
CA GLY A 147 16.00 32.92 -7.54
C GLY A 147 14.57 33.47 -7.49
N SER A 148 13.67 32.99 -8.36
CA SER A 148 12.24 33.24 -8.35
C SER A 148 11.47 31.97 -8.71
N GLY A 149 10.35 31.73 -8.04
CA GLY A 149 9.42 30.66 -8.43
C GLY A 149 8.70 31.02 -9.73
N HIS A 150 8.43 30.04 -10.58
CA HIS A 150 7.82 30.29 -11.88
C HIS A 150 6.34 30.69 -11.76
N TYR A 151 5.61 30.00 -10.89
CA TYR A 151 4.19 30.20 -10.62
C TYR A 151 3.90 30.49 -9.15
N ILE A 152 4.69 29.92 -8.23
CA ILE A 152 4.46 30.02 -6.78
C ILE A 152 5.80 30.36 -6.10
N SER A 153 5.78 31.29 -5.13
CA SER A 153 6.99 31.60 -4.37
C SER A 153 7.47 30.38 -3.57
N GLY A 154 8.78 30.18 -3.45
CA GLY A 154 9.35 29.01 -2.76
C GLY A 154 8.80 28.84 -1.33
N GLN A 155 8.61 29.95 -0.60
CA GLN A 155 8.02 29.93 0.74
C GLN A 155 6.56 29.46 0.77
N THR A 156 5.76 29.79 -0.26
CA THR A 156 4.38 29.30 -0.38
C THR A 156 4.36 27.81 -0.73
N ALA A 157 5.29 27.38 -1.59
CA ALA A 157 5.43 25.96 -1.93
C ALA A 157 5.81 25.10 -0.71
N GLU A 158 6.72 25.59 0.14
CA GLU A 158 7.05 24.96 1.43
C GLU A 158 5.82 24.82 2.33
N MET A 159 5.00 25.87 2.45
CA MET A 159 3.76 25.81 3.24
C MET A 159 2.76 24.80 2.68
N MET A 160 2.53 24.80 1.36
CA MET A 160 1.63 23.84 0.73
C MET A 160 2.11 22.40 0.90
N MET A 161 3.42 22.18 0.81
CA MET A 161 4.02 20.86 1.02
C MET A 161 3.80 20.38 2.47
N SER A 162 3.99 21.25 3.46
CA SER A 162 3.74 20.92 4.87
C SER A 162 2.28 20.51 5.17
N LEU A 163 1.33 20.96 4.34
CA LEU A 163 -0.08 20.59 4.47
C LEU A 163 -0.42 19.29 3.71
N ILE A 164 0.16 19.08 2.52
CA ILE A 164 -0.15 17.91 1.68
C ILE A 164 0.39 16.61 2.28
N GLU A 165 1.54 16.68 2.95
CA GLU A 165 2.25 15.54 3.52
C GLU A 165 1.44 14.78 4.60
N PRO A 166 0.95 15.42 5.68
CA PRO A 166 0.09 14.75 6.65
C PRO A 166 -1.23 14.27 6.06
N VAL A 167 -1.76 14.97 5.06
CA VAL A 167 -3.01 14.59 4.39
C VAL A 167 -2.83 13.26 3.66
N GLN A 168 -1.73 13.08 2.93
CA GLN A 168 -1.44 11.82 2.24
C GLN A 168 -1.26 10.66 3.22
N VAL A 169 -0.48 10.84 4.28
CA VAL A 169 -0.25 9.82 5.32
C VAL A 169 -1.54 9.51 6.08
N GLY A 170 -2.30 10.52 6.47
CA GLY A 170 -3.58 10.37 7.14
C GLY A 170 -4.58 9.58 6.30
N TYR A 171 -4.68 9.92 5.01
CA TYR A 171 -5.54 9.20 4.08
C TYR A 171 -5.11 7.74 3.89
N GLY A 172 -3.80 7.49 3.84
CA GLY A 172 -3.24 6.14 3.86
C GLY A 172 -3.66 5.30 5.05
N ALA A 173 -3.56 5.88 6.24
CA ALA A 173 -3.95 5.20 7.47
C ALA A 173 -5.45 4.86 7.49
N VAL A 174 -6.29 5.77 6.98
CA VAL A 174 -7.73 5.54 6.84
C VAL A 174 -8.00 4.37 5.89
N ILE A 175 -7.37 4.33 4.71
CA ILE A 175 -7.55 3.23 3.76
C ILE A 175 -7.08 1.89 4.36
N LEU A 176 -5.92 1.86 5.02
CA LEU A 176 -5.41 0.65 5.70
C LEU A 176 -6.43 0.11 6.73
N SER A 177 -7.06 1.00 7.50
CA SER A 177 -8.11 0.64 8.45
C SER A 177 -9.33 0.01 7.75
N PHE A 178 -9.83 0.63 6.68
CA PHE A 178 -10.96 0.10 5.91
C PHE A 178 -10.67 -1.28 5.30
N LEU A 179 -9.47 -1.51 4.80
CA LEU A 179 -9.05 -2.79 4.23
C LEU A 179 -9.06 -3.92 5.27
N GLY A 180 -8.61 -3.61 6.48
CA GLY A 180 -8.74 -4.51 7.61
C GLY A 180 -10.21 -4.87 7.89
N ALA A 181 -11.08 -3.86 7.93
CA ALA A 181 -12.50 -4.02 8.24
C ALA A 181 -13.26 -4.91 7.22
N ILE A 182 -12.83 -4.97 5.95
CA ILE A 182 -13.43 -5.87 4.94
C ILE A 182 -13.41 -7.32 5.41
N HIS A 183 -12.36 -7.74 6.11
CA HIS A 183 -12.21 -9.11 6.60
C HIS A 183 -13.25 -9.46 7.68
N TRP A 184 -13.63 -8.49 8.50
CA TRP A 184 -14.71 -8.66 9.47
C TRP A 184 -16.06 -8.78 8.77
N GLY A 185 -16.32 -7.93 7.78
CA GLY A 185 -17.56 -7.97 6.99
C GLY A 185 -17.75 -9.30 6.27
N LEU A 186 -16.69 -9.83 5.66
CA LEU A 186 -16.75 -11.13 4.98
C LEU A 186 -16.92 -12.31 5.96
N GLU A 187 -16.37 -12.22 7.17
CA GLU A 187 -16.57 -13.24 8.22
C GLU A 187 -18.02 -13.22 8.74
N TRP A 188 -18.60 -12.04 8.95
CA TRP A 188 -20.01 -11.89 9.34
C TRP A 188 -20.95 -12.39 8.25
N ALA A 189 -20.60 -12.19 6.97
CA ALA A 189 -21.34 -12.75 5.85
C ALA A 189 -21.17 -14.28 5.70
N GLY A 190 -20.25 -14.91 6.44
CA GLY A 190 -19.95 -16.34 6.34
C GLY A 190 -19.29 -16.75 5.02
N TYR A 191 -18.69 -15.80 4.28
CA TYR A 191 -18.08 -16.06 2.99
C TYR A 191 -16.79 -16.87 3.14
N GLY A 192 -16.71 -18.01 2.46
CA GLY A 192 -15.56 -18.93 2.55
C GLY A 192 -15.52 -19.77 3.83
N GLY A 193 -16.63 -19.83 4.58
CA GLY A 193 -16.72 -20.50 5.87
C GLY A 193 -16.35 -19.60 7.05
N LYS A 194 -16.58 -20.10 8.28
CA LYS A 194 -16.21 -19.40 9.52
C LYS A 194 -14.81 -19.78 9.93
N VAL A 195 -13.86 -18.87 9.76
CA VAL A 195 -12.44 -19.05 10.13
C VAL A 195 -12.21 -18.67 11.60
N GLY A 196 -13.04 -17.76 12.14
CA GLY A 196 -12.96 -17.28 13.52
C GLY A 196 -11.87 -16.23 13.74
N TYR A 197 -11.26 -16.24 14.94
CA TYR A 197 -10.37 -15.17 15.42
C TYR A 197 -9.19 -14.82 14.50
N ARG A 198 -8.67 -15.77 13.72
CA ARG A 198 -7.55 -15.51 12.81
C ARG A 198 -7.89 -14.48 11.73
N ARG A 199 -9.14 -14.47 11.25
CA ARG A 199 -9.60 -13.51 10.24
C ARG A 199 -9.99 -12.16 10.86
N TYR A 200 -10.48 -12.17 12.10
CA TYR A 200 -10.66 -10.92 12.85
C TYR A 200 -9.32 -10.24 13.15
N ALA A 201 -8.29 -11.02 13.46
CA ALA A 201 -6.95 -10.50 13.73
C ALA A 201 -6.38 -9.71 12.54
N THR A 202 -6.57 -10.15 11.29
CA THR A 202 -6.10 -9.39 10.12
C THR A 202 -6.77 -8.02 10.03
N GLY A 203 -8.04 -7.93 10.44
CA GLY A 203 -8.76 -6.66 10.50
C GLY A 203 -8.31 -5.72 11.63
N VAL A 204 -7.78 -6.24 12.73
CA VAL A 204 -7.21 -5.43 13.84
C VAL A 204 -5.76 -5.03 13.56
N VAL A 205 -4.98 -5.93 12.97
CA VAL A 205 -3.56 -5.68 12.67
C VAL A 205 -3.40 -4.53 11.68
N ALA A 206 -4.28 -4.40 10.68
CA ALA A 206 -4.21 -3.35 9.69
C ALA A 206 -4.25 -1.92 10.30
N PRO A 207 -5.28 -1.52 11.08
CA PRO A 207 -5.29 -0.23 11.76
C PRO A 207 -4.23 -0.12 12.86
N ALA A 208 -3.88 -1.22 13.54
CA ALA A 208 -2.82 -1.21 14.56
C ALA A 208 -1.44 -0.88 13.97
N VAL A 209 -1.16 -1.29 12.73
CA VAL A 209 0.05 -0.91 11.99
C VAL A 209 -0.07 0.49 11.39
N ALA A 210 -1.26 0.87 10.92
CA ALA A 210 -1.50 2.17 10.31
C ALA A 210 -1.38 3.33 11.32
N TRP A 211 -1.88 3.16 12.53
CA TRP A 211 -1.95 4.25 13.52
C TRP A 211 -0.57 4.83 13.92
N PRO A 212 0.47 4.02 14.22
CA PRO A 212 1.81 4.53 14.50
C PRO A 212 2.39 5.40 13.38
N THR A 213 2.04 5.13 12.12
CA THR A 213 2.59 5.88 10.97
C THR A 213 2.18 7.36 10.99
N LEU A 214 1.10 7.71 11.68
CA LEU A 214 0.64 9.10 11.84
C LEU A 214 1.58 9.95 12.71
N PHE A 215 2.40 9.31 13.55
CA PHE A 215 3.32 9.99 14.47
C PHE A 215 4.78 9.91 14.01
N MET A 216 5.05 9.21 12.91
CA MET A 216 6.40 9.10 12.36
C MET A 216 6.73 10.31 11.48
N PRO A 217 8.03 10.63 11.30
CA PRO A 217 8.45 11.51 10.22
C PRO A 217 7.96 10.96 8.87
N ILE A 218 7.64 11.87 7.96
CA ILE A 218 6.94 11.61 6.70
C ILE A 218 7.62 10.55 5.83
N GLU A 219 8.96 10.51 5.79
CA GLU A 219 9.72 9.52 5.03
C GLU A 219 9.45 8.11 5.56
N TYR A 220 9.57 7.94 6.88
CA TYR A 220 9.33 6.66 7.54
C TYR A 220 7.84 6.29 7.52
N ALA A 221 6.94 7.27 7.63
CA ALA A 221 5.50 7.06 7.51
C ALA A 221 5.13 6.50 6.12
N LEU A 222 5.63 7.11 5.04
CA LEU A 222 5.39 6.67 3.67
C LEU A 222 5.98 5.27 3.41
N ILE A 223 7.22 5.03 3.83
CA ILE A 223 7.88 3.72 3.68
C ILE A 223 7.12 2.63 4.45
N SER A 224 6.79 2.89 5.72
CA SER A 224 6.06 1.91 6.54
C SER A 224 4.65 1.64 6.00
N GLN A 225 3.94 2.66 5.51
CA GLN A 225 2.64 2.48 4.86
C GLN A 225 2.76 1.71 3.55
N PHE A 226 3.79 1.95 2.73
CA PHE A 226 4.05 1.15 1.53
C PHE A 226 4.17 -0.34 1.87
N PHE A 227 5.01 -0.68 2.85
CA PHE A 227 5.15 -2.07 3.31
C PHE A 227 3.86 -2.61 3.92
N ALA A 228 3.11 -1.80 4.68
CA ALA A 228 1.83 -2.22 5.24
C ALA A 228 0.82 -2.56 4.13
N PHE A 229 0.69 -1.72 3.10
CA PHE A 229 -0.16 -1.98 1.94
C PHE A 229 0.26 -3.25 1.19
N THR A 230 1.56 -3.44 0.95
CA THR A 230 2.08 -4.64 0.28
C THR A 230 1.84 -5.91 1.11
N PHE A 231 2.08 -5.85 2.42
CA PHE A 231 1.86 -6.98 3.32
C PHE A 231 0.37 -7.34 3.43
N LEU A 232 -0.51 -6.34 3.52
CA LEU A 232 -1.96 -6.54 3.47
C LEU A 232 -2.38 -7.16 2.15
N TYR A 233 -1.91 -6.66 1.01
CA TYR A 233 -2.16 -7.29 -0.28
C TYR A 233 -1.72 -8.76 -0.31
N TYR A 234 -0.54 -9.06 0.23
CA TYR A 234 -0.05 -10.43 0.29
C TYR A 234 -0.95 -11.35 1.15
N ASN A 235 -1.43 -10.83 2.28
CA ASN A 235 -2.39 -11.54 3.12
C ASN A 235 -3.75 -11.72 2.44
N ASP A 236 -4.21 -10.72 1.70
CA ASP A 236 -5.45 -10.75 0.92
C ASP A 236 -5.35 -11.78 -0.22
N ALA A 237 -4.22 -11.82 -0.94
CA ALA A 237 -3.95 -12.79 -1.99
C ALA A 237 -3.93 -14.23 -1.45
N ARG A 238 -3.28 -14.47 -0.30
CA ARG A 238 -3.36 -15.78 0.37
C ARG A 238 -4.76 -16.13 0.81
N SER A 239 -5.54 -15.17 1.27
CA SER A 239 -6.93 -15.38 1.67
C SER A 239 -7.80 -15.73 0.46
N ALA A 240 -7.53 -15.15 -0.71
CA ALA A 240 -8.18 -15.50 -1.97
C ALA A 240 -7.85 -16.93 -2.41
N VAL A 241 -6.58 -17.36 -2.34
CA VAL A 241 -6.18 -18.74 -2.68
C VAL A 241 -6.82 -19.77 -1.75
N LYS A 242 -7.04 -19.42 -0.48
CA LYS A 242 -7.77 -20.27 0.48
C LYS A 242 -9.29 -20.26 0.30
N GLY A 243 -9.83 -19.45 -0.63
CA GLY A 243 -11.26 -19.30 -0.86
C GLY A 243 -11.99 -18.47 0.21
N TRP A 244 -11.27 -17.70 1.03
CA TRP A 244 -11.87 -16.84 2.07
C TRP A 244 -12.39 -15.53 1.49
N THR A 245 -11.88 -15.09 0.35
CA THR A 245 -12.36 -13.90 -0.37
C THR A 245 -12.78 -14.29 -1.78
N PRO A 246 -13.60 -13.47 -2.47
CA PRO A 246 -13.94 -13.71 -3.87
C PRO A 246 -12.70 -13.86 -4.75
N SER A 247 -12.78 -14.71 -5.78
CA SER A 247 -11.66 -14.98 -6.68
C SER A 247 -11.13 -13.73 -7.35
N TRP A 248 -11.98 -12.76 -7.69
CA TRP A 248 -11.58 -11.49 -8.30
C TRP A 248 -10.93 -10.49 -7.32
N TYR A 249 -11.06 -10.71 -6.00
CA TYR A 249 -10.64 -9.74 -4.98
C TYR A 249 -9.13 -9.47 -5.00
N HIS A 250 -8.32 -10.51 -5.18
CA HIS A 250 -6.86 -10.37 -5.22
C HIS A 250 -6.40 -9.50 -6.41
N MET A 251 -7.03 -9.65 -7.58
CA MET A 251 -6.69 -8.87 -8.77
C MET A 251 -7.10 -7.40 -8.63
N TYR A 252 -8.32 -7.17 -8.15
CA TYR A 252 -8.80 -5.83 -7.78
C TYR A 252 -7.85 -5.14 -6.79
N ARG A 253 -7.43 -5.87 -5.75
CA ARG A 253 -6.55 -5.35 -4.70
C ARG A 253 -5.15 -5.06 -5.22
N PHE A 254 -4.62 -5.90 -6.12
CA PHE A 254 -3.32 -5.69 -6.77
C PHE A 254 -3.29 -4.35 -7.49
N VAL A 255 -4.28 -4.06 -8.34
CA VAL A 255 -4.33 -2.82 -9.14
C VAL A 255 -4.40 -1.59 -8.23
N LEU A 256 -5.27 -1.59 -7.22
CA LEU A 256 -5.36 -0.46 -6.29
C LEU A 256 -4.09 -0.27 -5.46
N THR A 257 -3.51 -1.36 -4.97
CA THR A 257 -2.26 -1.30 -4.19
C THR A 257 -1.08 -0.86 -5.04
N PHE A 258 -1.06 -1.24 -6.32
CA PHE A 258 -0.05 -0.78 -7.27
C PHE A 258 -0.15 0.73 -7.51
N ILE A 259 -1.36 1.27 -7.72
CA ILE A 259 -1.57 2.72 -7.89
C ILE A 259 -1.13 3.47 -6.63
N VAL A 260 -1.59 3.05 -5.44
CA VAL A 260 -1.20 3.67 -4.16
C VAL A 260 0.31 3.55 -3.93
N GLY A 261 0.89 2.38 -4.19
CA GLY A 261 2.32 2.14 -4.04
C GLY A 261 3.16 3.02 -4.96
N ALA A 262 2.77 3.14 -6.23
CA ALA A 262 3.43 4.03 -7.19
C ALA A 262 3.32 5.50 -6.76
N SER A 263 2.16 5.95 -6.27
CA SER A 263 1.98 7.29 -5.72
C SER A 263 2.87 7.55 -4.49
N ILE A 264 3.01 6.58 -3.59
CA ILE A 264 3.91 6.70 -2.43
C ILE A 264 5.37 6.82 -2.88
N VAL A 265 5.82 5.95 -3.80
CA VAL A 265 7.18 5.99 -4.34
C VAL A 265 7.45 7.31 -5.05
N MET A 266 6.52 7.80 -5.86
CA MET A 266 6.62 9.10 -6.52
C MET A 266 6.76 10.25 -5.52
N SER A 267 6.03 10.19 -4.41
CA SER A 267 6.11 11.20 -3.34
C SER A 267 7.47 11.16 -2.63
N LEU A 268 8.00 9.97 -2.35
CA LEU A 268 9.34 9.79 -1.78
C LEU A 268 10.43 10.35 -2.69
N VAL A 269 10.38 10.05 -3.99
CA VAL A 269 11.34 10.57 -4.98
C VAL A 269 11.26 12.10 -5.06
N GLY A 270 10.05 12.68 -5.05
CA GLY A 270 9.86 14.13 -5.00
C GLY A 270 10.52 14.77 -3.77
N ARG A 271 10.46 14.12 -2.61
CA ARG A 271 11.13 14.58 -1.39
C ARG A 271 12.65 14.44 -1.44
N GLU A 272 13.16 13.31 -1.93
CA GLU A 272 14.59 13.04 -2.00
C GLU A 272 15.32 14.03 -2.92
N ASN A 273 14.72 14.35 -4.06
CA ASN A 273 15.24 15.36 -4.99
C ASN A 273 15.39 16.73 -4.33
N LEU A 274 14.44 17.08 -3.46
CA LEU A 274 14.44 18.34 -2.74
C LEU A 274 15.55 18.38 -1.68
N SER A 275 15.67 17.33 -0.86
CA SER A 275 16.70 17.22 0.19
C SER A 275 18.12 17.35 -0.38
N THR A 276 18.39 16.63 -1.48
CA THR A 276 19.71 16.62 -2.14
C THR A 276 20.12 18.02 -2.62
N HIS A 277 19.16 18.82 -3.10
CA HIS A 277 19.43 20.19 -3.56
C HIS A 277 19.70 21.16 -2.40
N TYR A 278 19.01 21.03 -1.27
CA TYR A 278 19.28 21.85 -0.08
C TYR A 278 20.66 21.56 0.51
N GLU A 279 21.05 20.28 0.61
CA GLU A 279 22.38 19.90 1.12
C GLU A 279 23.50 20.45 0.24
N SER A 280 23.38 20.28 -1.09
CA SER A 280 24.34 20.81 -2.06
C SER A 280 24.52 22.34 -1.95
N ARG A 281 23.41 23.08 -1.80
CA ARG A 281 23.48 24.54 -1.62
C ARG A 281 24.11 24.97 -0.31
N ASN A 282 23.83 24.26 0.78
CA ASN A 282 24.42 24.56 2.08
C ASN A 282 25.94 24.37 2.04
N GLU A 283 26.41 23.30 1.39
CA GLU A 283 27.84 23.05 1.14
C GLU A 283 28.48 24.17 0.29
N LEU A 284 27.86 24.57 -0.81
CA LEU A 284 28.35 25.68 -1.65
C LEU A 284 28.41 26.99 -0.87
N THR A 285 27.40 27.30 -0.07
CA THR A 285 27.33 28.53 0.73
C THR A 285 28.44 28.57 1.79
N LYS A 286 28.73 27.44 2.44
CA LYS A 286 29.85 27.32 3.40
C LYS A 286 31.18 27.57 2.71
N LYS A 287 31.41 26.94 1.54
CA LYS A 287 32.64 27.14 0.75
C LYS A 287 32.82 28.58 0.31
N TRP A 288 31.75 29.25 -0.14
CA TRP A 288 31.80 30.68 -0.49
C TRP A 288 32.17 31.56 0.69
N LYS A 289 31.55 31.36 1.86
CA LYS A 289 31.90 32.10 3.09
C LYS A 289 33.34 31.87 3.53
N GLU A 290 33.86 30.65 3.35
CA GLU A 290 35.25 30.32 3.67
C GLU A 290 36.22 31.02 2.72
N LEU A 291 35.95 31.01 1.41
CA LEU A 291 36.74 31.75 0.41
C LEU A 291 36.72 33.25 0.66
N GLU A 292 35.58 33.82 1.03
CA GLU A 292 35.46 35.24 1.39
C GLU A 292 36.31 35.58 2.62
N ARG A 293 36.34 34.69 3.62
CA ARG A 293 37.19 34.83 4.81
C ARG A 293 38.68 34.80 4.44
N LEU A 294 39.08 33.86 3.58
CA LEU A 294 40.46 33.75 3.10
C LEU A 294 40.89 34.96 2.27
N ALA A 295 39.98 35.53 1.47
CA ALA A 295 40.25 36.75 0.72
C ALA A 295 40.47 37.94 1.67
N LYS A 296 39.60 38.12 2.68
CA LYS A 296 39.74 39.16 3.71
C LYS A 296 41.03 39.02 4.53
N GLU A 297 41.40 37.79 4.89
CA GLU A 297 42.65 37.52 5.62
C GLU A 297 43.89 37.88 4.77
N LYS A 298 43.90 37.51 3.49
CA LYS A 298 44.98 37.90 2.56
C LYS A 298 45.07 39.40 2.36
N GLU A 299 43.94 40.09 2.27
CA GLU A 299 43.92 41.56 2.18
C GLU A 299 44.46 42.22 3.45
N ALA A 300 44.11 41.69 4.63
CA ALA A 300 44.63 42.19 5.90
C ALA A 300 46.16 42.00 6.02
N VAL A 301 46.68 40.82 5.64
CA VAL A 301 48.12 40.53 5.63
C VAL A 301 48.86 41.47 4.67
N LYS A 302 48.31 41.67 3.47
CA LYS A 302 48.89 42.59 2.48
C LYS A 302 48.93 44.04 2.98
N ALA A 303 47.89 44.48 3.70
CA ALA A 303 47.85 45.81 4.29
C ALA A 303 48.91 45.98 5.39
N THR A 304 49.11 44.96 6.24
CA THR A 304 50.18 44.99 7.26
C THR A 304 51.58 45.00 6.64
N GLU A 305 51.84 44.18 5.61
CA GLU A 305 53.15 44.20 4.91
C GLU A 305 53.43 45.58 4.29
N SER A 306 52.43 46.21 3.66
CA SER A 306 52.60 47.53 3.04
C SER A 306 52.83 48.68 4.04
N SER A 307 52.48 48.49 5.31
CA SER A 307 52.69 49.50 6.36
C SER A 307 53.99 49.30 7.14
N GLU A 308 54.63 48.14 7.05
CA GLU A 308 55.99 47.89 7.58
C GLU A 308 57.10 48.35 6.61
N GLU A 309 56.81 48.49 5.32
CA GLU A 309 57.77 48.96 4.30
C GLU A 309 57.87 50.49 4.13
N GLN A 310 57.05 51.27 4.84
CA GLN A 310 57.07 52.76 4.84
C GLN A 310 57.69 53.33 6.13
#